data_AF-A0A5N7J8C8-F1
#
_entry.id   AF-A0A5N7J8C8-F1
#
_cell.length_a   1.000
_cell.length_b   1.000
_cell.length_c   1.000
_cell.angle_alpha   90.00
_cell.angle_beta   90.00
_cell.angle_gamma   90.00
#
_symmetry.space_group_name_H-M   'P 1'
#
loop_
_entity.id
_entity.type
_entity.pdbx_description
1 polymer ?
#
loop_
_entity_poly.entity_id
_entity_poly.type
_entity_poly.pdbx_seq_one_letter_code
_entity_poly.pdbx_strand_id
1 'polypeptide(L)'
;MSSNQEELLNLILKELLKQYPILQEEYGYDEEELEEIMPNVKQTSDFRKIIKPRRIFILNVENDGIPYIGVHFLCSWDEEHDFGVMLYKDRIIKMGGADTAFLSWIAKNDKKTLN
;
A
#
# COMPACT_ATOMS: atom_id res chain seq x y z
N MET A 1 20.83 -9.38 -11.48
CA MET A 1 19.98 -8.19 -11.30
C MET A 1 18.65 -8.65 -10.75
N SER A 2 18.50 -8.70 -9.43
CA SER A 2 17.19 -8.51 -8.81
C SER A 2 17.16 -7.02 -8.49
N SER A 3 16.28 -6.30 -9.18
CA SER A 3 16.24 -4.84 -9.24
C SER A 3 15.53 -4.26 -8.02
N ASN A 4 15.88 -3.05 -7.55
CA ASN A 4 15.21 -2.30 -6.48
C ASN A 4 13.66 -2.41 -6.46
N GLN A 5 13.02 -2.63 -7.61
CA GLN A 5 11.58 -2.92 -7.73
C GLN A 5 11.13 -4.16 -6.94
N GLU A 6 11.89 -5.26 -6.95
CA GLU A 6 11.58 -6.49 -6.22
C GLU A 6 11.70 -6.28 -4.71
N GLU A 7 12.73 -5.53 -4.29
CA GLU A 7 12.92 -5.16 -2.87
C GLU A 7 11.76 -4.29 -2.38
N LEU A 8 11.34 -3.29 -3.16
CA LEU A 8 10.21 -2.42 -2.82
C LEU A 8 8.89 -3.19 -2.81
N LEU A 9 8.66 -4.09 -3.78
CA LEU A 9 7.47 -4.94 -3.77
C LEU A 9 7.45 -5.84 -2.53
N ASN A 10 8.57 -6.47 -2.19
CA ASN A 10 8.68 -7.32 -1.01
C ASN A 10 8.48 -6.51 0.28
N LEU A 11 8.99 -5.28 0.34
CA LEU A 11 8.75 -4.35 1.44
C LEU A 11 7.25 -4.07 1.61
N ILE A 12 6.56 -3.69 0.51
CA ILE A 12 5.11 -3.43 0.52
C ILE A 12 4.35 -4.67 1.00
N LEU A 13 4.58 -5.83 0.39
CA LEU A 13 3.80 -7.03 0.70
C LEU A 13 4.04 -7.55 2.12
N LYS A 14 5.28 -7.43 2.64
CA LYS A 14 5.59 -7.81 4.02
C LYS A 14 4.92 -6.90 5.02
N GLU A 15 4.88 -5.60 4.76
CA GLU A 15 4.19 -4.67 5.67
C GLU A 15 2.68 -4.85 5.60
N LEU A 16 2.13 -5.02 4.39
CA LEU A 16 0.71 -5.34 4.22
C LEU A 16 0.35 -6.64 4.95
N LEU A 17 1.17 -7.69 4.88
CA LEU A 17 0.92 -8.95 5.61
C LEU A 17 0.74 -8.73 7.12
N LYS A 18 1.46 -7.77 7.73
CA LYS A 18 1.32 -7.44 9.15
C LYS A 18 0.07 -6.62 9.44
N GLN A 19 -0.27 -5.69 8.55
CA GLN A 19 -1.40 -4.77 8.72
C GLN A 19 -2.74 -5.40 8.33
N TYR A 20 -2.73 -6.41 7.46
CA TYR A 20 -3.94 -6.97 6.86
C TYR A 20 -4.94 -7.54 7.87
N PRO A 21 -4.54 -8.25 8.95
CA PRO A 21 -5.49 -8.65 10.00
C PRO A 21 -6.17 -7.47 10.70
N ILE A 22 -5.44 -6.37 10.91
CA ILE A 22 -5.99 -5.14 11.49
C ILE A 22 -7.01 -4.52 10.52
N LEU A 23 -6.70 -4.51 9.22
CA LEU A 23 -7.65 -4.06 8.19
C LEU A 23 -8.90 -4.95 8.17
N GLN A 24 -8.77 -6.28 8.27
CA GLN A 24 -9.92 -7.18 8.34
C GLN A 24 -10.85 -6.83 9.52
N GLU A 25 -10.26 -6.55 10.70
CA GLU A 25 -11.02 -6.11 11.87
C GLU A 25 -11.68 -4.73 11.66
N GLU A 26 -11.01 -3.78 11.01
CA GLU A 26 -11.53 -2.44 10.72
C GLU A 26 -12.69 -2.44 9.72
N TYR A 27 -12.62 -3.29 8.67
CA TYR A 27 -13.72 -3.46 7.72
C TYR A 27 -14.90 -4.21 8.34
N GLY A 28 -14.64 -5.16 9.25
CA GLY A 28 -15.67 -5.79 10.07
C GLY A 28 -16.66 -6.67 9.30
N TYR A 29 -16.23 -7.22 8.15
CA TYR A 29 -16.97 -8.20 7.38
C TYR A 29 -17.29 -9.46 8.20
N ASP A 30 -18.41 -10.11 7.89
CA ASP A 30 -18.74 -11.40 8.50
C ASP A 30 -17.86 -12.56 7.96
N GLU A 31 -18.00 -13.75 8.52
CA GLU A 31 -17.16 -14.90 8.14
C GLU A 31 -17.32 -15.30 6.66
N GLU A 32 -18.53 -15.21 6.10
CA GLU A 32 -18.80 -15.57 4.70
C GLU A 32 -18.18 -14.52 3.77
N GLU A 33 -18.35 -13.24 4.08
CA GLU A 33 -17.75 -12.12 3.35
C GLU A 33 -16.22 -12.16 3.42
N LEU A 34 -15.64 -12.43 4.59
CA LEU A 34 -14.18 -12.57 4.73
C LEU A 34 -13.65 -13.68 3.82
N GLU A 35 -14.29 -14.86 3.78
CA GLU A 35 -13.84 -15.94 2.91
C GLU A 35 -13.89 -15.58 1.41
N GLU A 36 -14.88 -14.78 1.00
CA GLU A 36 -15.08 -14.41 -0.40
C GLU A 36 -14.21 -13.24 -0.85
N ILE A 37 -14.23 -12.10 -0.13
CA ILE A 37 -13.67 -10.83 -0.60
C ILE A 37 -12.40 -10.40 0.15
N MET A 38 -12.20 -10.84 1.39
CA MET A 38 -11.05 -10.46 2.21
C MET A 38 -10.43 -11.65 2.95
N PRO A 39 -10.04 -12.73 2.23
CA PRO A 39 -9.64 -13.99 2.86
C PRO A 39 -8.35 -13.85 3.63
N ASN A 40 -8.17 -14.70 4.65
CA ASN A 40 -6.94 -14.76 5.43
C ASN A 40 -5.71 -15.04 4.55
N VAL A 41 -4.68 -14.22 4.70
CA VAL A 41 -3.41 -14.30 3.97
C VAL A 41 -2.33 -14.83 4.92
N LYS A 42 -1.64 -15.90 4.54
CA LYS A 42 -0.59 -16.52 5.38
C LYS A 42 0.82 -16.12 4.94
N GLN A 43 0.99 -15.79 3.67
CA GLN A 43 2.26 -15.40 3.09
C GLN A 43 2.08 -14.35 1.99
N THR A 44 3.13 -13.58 1.73
CA THR A 44 3.09 -12.45 0.78
C THR A 44 2.65 -12.84 -0.64
N SER A 45 2.87 -14.07 -1.07
CA SER A 45 2.42 -14.55 -2.39
C SER A 45 0.90 -14.69 -2.51
N ASP A 46 0.18 -14.83 -1.40
CA ASP A 46 -1.27 -15.03 -1.41
C ASP A 46 -1.99 -13.75 -1.88
N PHE A 47 -1.39 -12.59 -1.64
CA PHE A 47 -1.88 -11.29 -2.13
C PHE A 47 -2.05 -11.22 -3.64
N ARG A 48 -1.34 -12.05 -4.43
CA ARG A 48 -1.49 -12.08 -5.90
C ARG A 48 -2.91 -12.39 -6.37
N LYS A 49 -3.74 -12.99 -5.50
CA LYS A 49 -5.14 -13.31 -5.80
C LYS A 49 -6.08 -12.14 -5.53
N ILE A 50 -5.73 -11.23 -4.61
CA ILE A 50 -6.64 -10.25 -4.03
C ILE A 50 -6.21 -8.79 -4.24
N ILE A 51 -4.98 -8.54 -4.68
CA ILE A 51 -4.54 -7.20 -5.13
C ILE A 51 -3.86 -7.23 -6.48
N LYS A 52 -4.01 -6.15 -7.25
CA LYS A 52 -3.36 -5.97 -8.56
C LYS A 52 -2.86 -4.53 -8.72
N PRO A 53 -1.63 -4.30 -9.21
CA PRO A 53 -1.15 -2.94 -9.43
C PRO A 53 -2.00 -2.24 -10.48
N ARG A 54 -2.35 -0.98 -10.24
CA ARG A 54 -3.19 -0.16 -11.11
C ARG A 54 -2.46 1.07 -11.64
N ARG A 55 -1.86 1.86 -10.76
CA ARG A 55 -1.17 3.10 -11.12
C ARG A 55 0.03 3.34 -10.20
N ILE A 56 1.02 4.04 -10.73
CA ILE A 56 2.14 4.60 -9.95
C ILE A 56 2.06 6.12 -10.06
N PHE A 57 2.16 6.80 -8.93
CA PHE A 57 2.20 8.25 -8.84
C PHE A 57 3.62 8.69 -8.50
N ILE A 58 4.16 9.65 -9.24
CA ILE A 58 5.38 10.37 -8.87
C ILE A 58 4.92 11.73 -8.37
N LEU A 59 5.12 12.00 -7.09
CA LEU A 59 4.59 13.22 -6.47
C LEU A 59 5.50 14.41 -6.77
N ASN A 60 4.89 15.59 -6.93
CA ASN A 60 5.60 16.87 -6.93
C ASN A 60 5.92 17.33 -5.50
N VAL A 61 6.45 16.41 -4.70
CA VAL A 61 7.00 16.63 -3.36
C VAL A 61 8.25 15.77 -3.30
N GLU A 62 9.38 16.40 -3.03
CA GLU A 62 10.69 15.75 -2.97
C GLU A 62 11.46 16.16 -1.73
N ASN A 63 12.40 15.31 -1.34
CA ASN A 63 13.43 15.62 -0.36
C ASN A 63 14.79 15.19 -0.93
N ASP A 64 15.79 16.08 -0.87
CA ASP A 64 17.11 15.88 -1.49
C ASP A 64 17.06 15.43 -2.96
N GLY A 65 16.16 16.03 -3.75
CA GLY A 65 15.99 15.71 -5.17
C GLY A 65 15.34 14.34 -5.45
N ILE A 66 14.80 13.67 -4.43
CA ILE A 66 14.14 12.36 -4.56
C ILE A 66 12.63 12.53 -4.30
N PRO A 67 11.76 12.19 -5.25
CA PRO A 67 10.32 12.33 -5.08
C PRO A 67 9.74 11.21 -4.21
N TYR A 68 8.60 11.49 -3.59
CA TYR A 68 7.74 10.45 -3.01
C TYR A 68 7.04 9.69 -4.14
N ILE A 69 6.86 8.38 -3.95
CA ILE A 69 6.22 7.49 -4.92
C ILE A 69 4.95 6.92 -4.29
N GLY A 70 3.83 7.03 -4.99
CA GLY A 70 2.60 6.34 -4.65
C GLY A 70 2.39 5.09 -5.49
N VAL A 71 1.92 4.02 -4.89
CA VAL A 71 1.49 2.81 -5.59
C VAL A 71 0.02 2.55 -5.26
N HIS A 72 -0.80 2.51 -6.30
CA HIS A 72 -2.22 2.23 -6.23
C HIS A 72 -2.47 0.80 -6.72
N PHE A 73 -3.18 0.02 -5.90
CA PHE A 73 -3.61 -1.33 -6.18
C PHE A 73 -5.14 -1.39 -6.24
N LEU A 74 -5.66 -2.16 -7.20
CA LEU A 74 -6.98 -2.76 -7.03
C LEU A 74 -6.93 -3.73 -5.86
N CYS A 75 -7.99 -3.81 -5.07
CA CYS A 75 -8.16 -4.83 -4.03
C CYS A 75 -9.56 -5.46 -4.09
N SER A 76 -9.68 -6.72 -3.66
CA SER A 76 -10.97 -7.43 -3.65
C SER A 76 -11.90 -7.00 -2.52
N TRP A 77 -11.35 -6.46 -1.43
CA TRP A 77 -12.12 -6.12 -0.22
C TRP A 77 -12.75 -4.71 -0.25
N ASP A 78 -12.40 -3.87 -1.23
CA ASP A 78 -12.98 -2.54 -1.42
C ASP A 78 -12.86 -2.12 -2.90
N GLU A 79 -13.82 -2.53 -3.72
CA GLU A 79 -13.84 -2.23 -5.15
C GLU A 79 -14.09 -0.75 -5.48
N GLU A 80 -14.64 0.01 -4.52
CA GLU A 80 -14.93 1.44 -4.71
C GLU A 80 -13.71 2.31 -4.42
N HIS A 81 -12.98 2.02 -3.34
CA HIS A 81 -11.91 2.88 -2.83
C HIS A 81 -10.50 2.35 -3.09
N ASP A 82 -10.34 1.07 -3.47
CA ASP A 82 -9.05 0.45 -3.78
C ASP A 82 -8.01 0.59 -2.63
N PHE A 83 -6.77 0.15 -2.84
CA PHE A 83 -5.68 0.22 -1.85
C PHE A 83 -4.50 1.09 -2.32
N GLY A 84 -3.95 1.91 -1.42
CA GLY A 84 -2.88 2.86 -1.70
C GLY A 84 -1.72 2.76 -0.73
N VAL A 85 -0.51 2.86 -1.26
CA VAL A 85 0.74 2.91 -0.49
C VAL A 85 1.55 4.14 -0.91
N MET A 86 2.05 4.91 0.06
CA MET A 86 3.03 5.95 -0.18
C MET A 86 4.41 5.51 0.31
N LEU A 87 5.41 5.70 -0.55
CA LEU A 87 6.81 5.39 -0.33
C LEU A 87 7.68 6.64 -0.42
N TYR A 88 8.79 6.61 0.30
CA TYR A 88 9.95 7.47 0.06
C TYR A 88 11.21 6.63 0.18
N LYS A 89 11.96 6.51 -0.92
CA LYS A 89 13.07 5.55 -1.06
C LYS A 89 12.60 4.12 -0.71
N ASP A 90 13.16 3.54 0.35
CA ASP A 90 12.92 2.21 0.89
C ASP A 90 12.04 2.23 2.15
N ARG A 91 11.31 3.33 2.40
CA ARG A 91 10.41 3.48 3.53
C ARG A 91 8.96 3.52 3.08
N ILE A 92 8.11 2.81 3.82
CA ILE A 92 6.66 2.97 3.75
C ILE A 92 6.28 4.14 4.65
N ILE A 93 5.63 5.14 4.06
CA ILE A 93 5.17 6.33 4.75
C ILE A 93 3.75 6.12 5.28
N LYS A 94 2.88 5.56 4.44
CA LYS A 94 1.48 5.26 4.80
C LYS A 94 0.91 4.17 3.89
N MET A 95 0.04 3.35 4.47
CA MET A 95 -0.90 2.46 3.76
C MET A 95 -2.33 2.87 4.10
N GLY A 96 -3.25 2.69 3.16
CA GLY A 96 -4.67 3.01 3.35
C GLY A 96 -5.46 2.86 2.05
N GLY A 97 -6.57 3.58 1.90
CA GLY A 97 -7.30 3.66 0.64
C GLY A 97 -6.45 4.22 -0.51
N ALA A 98 -6.94 4.15 -1.75
CA ALA A 98 -6.18 4.57 -2.93
C ALA A 98 -5.71 6.04 -2.91
N ASP A 99 -6.42 6.91 -2.19
CA ASP A 99 -6.05 8.31 -1.98
C ASP A 99 -4.67 8.48 -1.32
N THR A 100 -4.28 7.53 -0.48
CA THR A 100 -2.96 7.46 0.16
C THR A 100 -1.84 7.48 -0.88
N ALA A 101 -2.06 6.94 -2.08
CA ALA A 101 -1.05 6.93 -3.12
C ALA A 101 -0.80 8.32 -3.75
N PHE A 102 -1.69 9.30 -3.62
CA PHE A 102 -1.54 10.58 -4.34
C PHE A 102 -1.82 11.85 -3.52
N LEU A 103 -2.35 11.75 -2.31
CA LEU A 103 -2.57 12.92 -1.46
C LEU A 103 -1.25 13.51 -0.97
N SER A 104 -0.84 14.63 -1.58
CA SER A 104 0.46 15.27 -1.34
C SER A 104 0.68 15.74 0.11
N TRP A 105 -0.38 15.89 0.92
CA TRP A 105 -0.22 16.27 2.33
C TRP A 105 0.52 15.20 3.13
N ILE A 106 0.40 13.91 2.76
CA ILE A 106 1.10 12.80 3.41
C ILE A 106 2.61 12.96 3.21
N ALA A 107 3.04 13.16 1.96
CA ALA A 107 4.44 13.41 1.60
C ALA A 107 4.98 14.69 2.27
N LYS A 108 4.19 15.77 2.26
CA LYS A 108 4.56 17.04 2.91
C LYS A 108 4.72 16.87 4.42
N ASN A 109 3.93 16.01 5.06
CA ASN A 109 4.01 15.74 6.48
C ASN A 109 5.27 14.94 6.82
N ASP A 110 5.55 13.85 6.10
CA ASP A 110 6.78 13.07 6.30
C ASP A 110 8.03 13.92 6.06
N LYS A 111 8.05 14.75 5.01
CA LYS A 111 9.18 15.66 4.74
C LYS A 111 9.50 16.59 5.91
N LYS A 112 8.49 17.07 6.65
CA LYS A 112 8.72 17.92 7.84
C LYS A 112 9.40 17.18 8.99
N THR A 113 9.34 15.85 9.01
CA THR A 113 10.01 15.02 10.04
C THR A 113 11.46 14.67 9.69
N LEU A 114 11.86 14.90 8.44
CA LEU A 114 13.21 14.67 7.93
C LEU A 114 14.12 15.91 8.03
N ASN A 115 13.53 17.09 8.32
CA ASN A 115 14.21 18.38 8.51
C ASN A 115 14.17 18.79 9.98
#